data_AF-A0A5C6UMP0-F1
#
_entry.id   AF-A0A5C6UMP0-F1
#
_cell.length_a   1.000
_cell.length_b   1.000
_cell.length_c   1.000
_cell.angle_alpha   90.00
_cell.angle_beta   90.00
_cell.angle_gamma   90.00
#
_symmetry.space_group_name_H-M   'P 1'
#
loop_
_entity.id
_entity.type
_entity.pdbx_description
1 polymer ?
#
loop_
_entity_poly.entity_id
_entity_poly.type
_entity_poly.pdbx_seq_one_letter_code
_entity_poly.pdbx_strand_id
1 'polypeptide(L)'
;MIRSMHMIPAATARYTLGGGGDGYGANIVQRYAKNLGSFYLHFDRGAALREIRAAAANGEKIIIVGHSWGGWSAATVAAAAAREGIKVDLLATIDPIGKLSPQTLDGLKDIGGLWANISSSWKNQDEKTRGDKIADFGETLGGQTQTSRADVNEFSQGHHEDFGIMMNDLRVPQMICSVDPQDKSCK
;
A
#
# COMPACT_ATOMS: atom_id res chain seq x y z
N MET A 1 15.86 -9.20 42.12
CA MET A 1 16.14 -8.26 41.01
C MET A 1 15.60 -8.87 39.73
N ILE A 2 14.49 -8.36 39.22
CA ILE A 2 13.93 -8.78 37.93
C ILE A 2 14.73 -8.02 36.87
N ARG A 3 15.53 -8.72 36.08
CA ARG A 3 16.19 -8.13 34.91
C ARG A 3 15.09 -7.71 33.95
N SER A 4 14.93 -6.40 33.77
CA SER A 4 14.13 -5.83 32.70
C SER A 4 14.68 -6.35 31.37
N MET A 5 13.96 -7.25 30.71
CA MET A 5 14.26 -7.65 29.35
C MET A 5 14.06 -6.41 28.49
N HIS A 6 15.17 -5.78 28.09
CA HIS A 6 15.16 -4.84 26.98
C HIS A 6 14.64 -5.60 25.76
N MET A 7 13.36 -5.45 25.45
CA MET A 7 12.83 -5.88 24.15
C MET A 7 13.56 -5.05 23.11
N ILE A 8 14.38 -5.71 22.30
CA ILE A 8 14.86 -5.11 21.05
C ILE A 8 13.58 -4.79 20.25
N PRO A 9 13.37 -3.54 19.83
CA PRO A 9 12.23 -3.19 18.98
C PRO A 9 12.20 -4.11 17.77
N ALA A 10 11.04 -4.70 17.48
CA ALA A 10 10.85 -5.47 16.26
C ALA A 10 11.25 -4.61 15.05
N ALA A 11 12.07 -5.15 14.16
CA ALA A 11 12.40 -4.50 12.90
C ALA A 11 11.13 -4.34 12.03
N THR A 12 11.14 -3.38 11.11
CA THR A 12 9.98 -3.12 10.23
C THR A 12 10.30 -3.57 8.81
N ALA A 13 9.41 -4.38 8.26
CA ALA A 13 9.40 -4.75 6.85
C ALA A 13 8.42 -3.89 6.07
N ARG A 14 8.95 -3.14 5.11
CA ARG A 14 8.15 -2.34 4.18
C ARG A 14 8.09 -3.00 2.82
N TYR A 15 6.87 -3.17 2.32
CA TYR A 15 6.56 -3.74 1.02
C TYR A 15 5.83 -2.70 0.18
N THR A 16 6.40 -2.36 -0.97
CA THR A 16 5.80 -1.40 -1.89
C THR A 16 5.47 -2.07 -3.22
N LEU A 17 4.20 -2.00 -3.63
CA LEU A 17 3.70 -2.60 -4.86
C LEU A 17 3.44 -1.51 -5.90
N GLY A 18 4.22 -1.56 -6.98
CA GLY A 18 4.16 -0.61 -8.10
C GLY A 18 2.93 -0.80 -8.99
N GLY A 19 2.54 0.27 -9.68
CA GLY A 19 1.40 0.30 -10.58
C GLY A 19 1.71 -0.27 -11.97
N GLY A 20 0.79 -0.05 -12.92
CA GLY A 20 1.02 -0.39 -14.32
C GLY A 20 2.21 0.37 -14.92
N GLY A 21 2.35 1.65 -14.58
CA GLY A 21 3.45 2.50 -15.06
C GLY A 21 4.84 1.98 -14.68
N ASP A 22 5.01 1.41 -13.49
CA ASP A 22 6.29 0.83 -13.07
C ASP A 22 6.70 -0.37 -13.93
N GLY A 23 5.74 -1.19 -14.38
CA GLY A 23 6.00 -2.31 -15.28
C GLY A 23 6.44 -1.90 -16.70
N TYR A 24 6.17 -0.65 -17.09
CA TYR A 24 6.56 -0.07 -18.38
C TYR A 24 7.66 1.00 -18.27
N GLY A 25 8.38 1.05 -17.12
CA GLY A 25 9.57 1.87 -16.95
C GLY A 25 9.35 3.30 -16.43
N ALA A 26 8.14 3.66 -15.99
CA ALA A 26 7.89 4.96 -15.34
C ALA A 26 8.59 5.06 -13.97
N ASN A 27 8.79 3.92 -13.29
CA ASN A 27 9.52 3.79 -12.03
C ASN A 27 9.05 4.75 -10.92
N ILE A 28 7.75 5.10 -10.89
CA ILE A 28 7.16 6.05 -9.94
C ILE A 28 7.30 5.52 -8.52
N VAL A 29 6.78 4.32 -8.29
CA VAL A 29 6.78 3.66 -6.99
C VAL A 29 8.14 3.03 -6.70
N GLN A 30 8.80 2.50 -7.73
CA GLN A 30 10.13 1.92 -7.59
C GLN A 30 11.15 2.94 -7.05
N ARG A 31 11.09 4.20 -7.52
CA ARG A 31 11.95 5.28 -7.02
C ARG A 31 11.67 5.61 -5.56
N TYR A 32 10.40 5.62 -5.14
CA TYR A 32 10.03 5.81 -3.74
C TYR A 32 10.55 4.69 -2.86
N ALA A 33 10.36 3.43 -3.27
CA ALA A 33 10.78 2.26 -2.50
C ALA A 33 12.32 2.16 -2.35
N LYS A 34 13.08 2.86 -3.19
CA LYS A 34 14.54 2.88 -3.17
C LYS A 34 15.05 3.32 -1.78
N ASN A 35 15.66 2.36 -1.06
CA ASN A 35 16.19 2.47 0.31
C ASN A 35 15.16 2.44 1.45
N LEU A 36 13.86 2.31 1.15
CA LEU A 36 12.79 2.26 2.16
C LEU A 36 12.30 0.84 2.45
N GLY A 37 12.47 -0.10 1.51
CA GLY A 37 12.02 -1.48 1.68
C GLY A 37 12.08 -2.30 0.39
N SER A 38 11.28 -3.35 0.34
CA SER A 38 11.15 -4.22 -0.83
C SER A 38 10.16 -3.64 -1.84
N PHE A 39 10.48 -3.77 -3.12
CA PHE A 39 9.61 -3.35 -4.23
C PHE A 39 9.15 -4.56 -5.05
N TYR A 40 7.87 -4.56 -5.43
CA TYR A 40 7.25 -5.57 -6.29
C TYR A 40 6.44 -4.91 -7.39
N LEU A 41 6.38 -5.54 -8.56
CA LEU A 41 5.41 -5.16 -9.57
C LEU A 41 4.03 -5.69 -9.16
N HIS A 42 2.94 -5.06 -9.64
CA HIS A 42 1.57 -5.45 -9.29
C HIS A 42 1.26 -6.94 -9.59
N PHE A 43 1.93 -7.56 -10.56
CA PHE A 43 1.74 -8.99 -10.84
C PHE A 43 2.52 -9.94 -9.91
N ASP A 44 3.49 -9.45 -9.13
CA ASP A 44 4.37 -10.25 -8.26
C ASP A 44 3.79 -10.52 -6.86
N ARG A 45 2.46 -10.54 -6.72
CA ARG A 45 1.74 -10.72 -5.43
C ARG A 45 2.21 -11.94 -4.64
N GLY A 46 2.51 -13.04 -5.33
CA GLY A 46 3.00 -14.27 -4.69
C GLY A 46 4.38 -14.11 -4.07
N ALA A 47 5.26 -13.29 -4.66
CA ALA A 47 6.56 -12.98 -4.08
C ALA A 47 6.41 -12.07 -2.86
N ALA A 48 5.61 -11.01 -2.97
CA ALA A 48 5.31 -10.11 -1.86
C ALA A 48 4.74 -10.87 -0.64
N LEU A 49 3.77 -11.76 -0.85
CA LEU A 49 3.18 -12.56 0.24
C LEU A 49 4.19 -13.52 0.89
N ARG A 50 5.12 -14.10 0.12
CA ARG A 50 6.18 -14.95 0.69
C ARG A 50 7.10 -14.17 1.62
N GLU A 51 7.53 -12.98 1.22
CA GLU A 51 8.37 -12.16 2.10
C GLU A 51 7.61 -11.65 3.33
N ILE A 52 6.32 -11.30 3.19
CA ILE A 52 5.48 -10.93 4.33
C ILE A 52 5.40 -12.06 5.36
N ARG A 53 5.25 -13.32 4.91
CA ARG A 53 5.30 -14.49 5.80
C ARG A 53 6.64 -14.62 6.52
N ALA A 54 7.75 -14.37 5.80
CA ALA A 54 9.08 -14.42 6.40
C ALA A 54 9.28 -13.32 7.46
N ALA A 55 8.89 -12.08 7.17
CA ALA A 55 8.92 -10.98 8.14
C ALA A 55 8.03 -11.24 9.35
N ALA A 56 6.82 -11.76 9.14
CA ALA A 56 5.92 -12.15 10.23
C ALA A 56 6.57 -13.21 11.15
N ALA A 57 7.26 -14.20 10.57
CA ALA A 57 7.96 -15.23 11.34
C ALA A 57 9.13 -14.66 12.18
N ASN A 58 9.71 -13.55 11.74
CA ASN A 58 10.73 -12.81 12.49
C ASN A 58 10.13 -11.83 13.52
N GLY A 59 8.80 -11.74 13.63
CA GLY A 59 8.11 -10.80 14.51
C GLY A 59 8.20 -9.35 14.04
N GLU A 60 8.50 -9.12 12.76
CA GLU A 60 8.62 -7.78 12.18
C GLU A 60 7.25 -7.11 12.00
N LYS A 61 7.23 -5.79 12.06
CA LYS A 61 6.04 -5.01 11.69
C LYS A 61 5.89 -4.99 10.18
N ILE A 62 4.67 -5.13 9.69
CA ILE A 62 4.38 -5.27 8.26
C ILE A 62 3.65 -4.03 7.75
N ILE A 63 4.30 -3.32 6.84
CA ILE A 63 3.76 -2.15 6.16
C ILE A 63 3.66 -2.43 4.66
N ILE A 64 2.48 -2.24 4.10
CA ILE A 64 2.20 -2.46 2.67
C ILE A 64 1.69 -1.17 2.07
N VAL A 65 2.36 -0.70 1.01
CA VAL A 65 1.93 0.47 0.22
C VAL A 65 1.73 0.04 -1.22
N GLY A 66 0.60 0.37 -1.82
CA GLY A 66 0.32 0.01 -3.22
C GLY A 66 -0.29 1.15 -4.00
N HIS A 67 0.17 1.38 -5.22
CA HIS A 67 -0.34 2.43 -6.11
C HIS A 67 -1.04 1.85 -7.34
N SER A 68 -2.16 2.43 -7.78
CA SER A 68 -2.82 2.00 -9.03
C SER A 68 -3.18 0.49 -8.97
N TRP A 69 -2.81 -0.32 -9.96
CA TRP A 69 -2.94 -1.79 -9.88
C TRP A 69 -2.13 -2.41 -8.74
N GLY A 70 -1.05 -1.75 -8.33
CA GLY A 70 -0.31 -2.09 -7.11
C GLY A 70 -1.13 -1.89 -5.85
N GLY A 71 -2.09 -0.96 -5.83
CA GLY A 71 -3.05 -0.76 -4.74
C GLY A 71 -4.02 -1.92 -4.59
N TRP A 72 -4.62 -2.39 -5.69
CA TRP A 72 -5.41 -3.63 -5.70
C TRP A 72 -4.58 -4.85 -5.27
N SER A 73 -3.32 -4.90 -5.71
CA SER A 73 -2.39 -5.97 -5.37
C SER A 73 -2.05 -5.96 -3.89
N ALA A 74 -1.75 -4.79 -3.32
CA ALA A 74 -1.49 -4.58 -1.91
C ALA A 74 -2.68 -5.02 -1.05
N ALA A 75 -3.89 -4.59 -1.40
CA ALA A 75 -5.11 -5.00 -0.71
C ALA A 75 -5.34 -6.52 -0.79
N THR A 76 -5.08 -7.13 -1.96
CA THR A 76 -5.20 -8.58 -2.12
C THR A 76 -4.19 -9.35 -1.28
N VAL A 77 -2.94 -8.88 -1.23
CA VAL A 77 -1.86 -9.47 -0.43
C VAL A 77 -2.15 -9.31 1.07
N ALA A 78 -2.57 -8.13 1.50
CA ALA A 78 -2.93 -7.86 2.89
C ALA A 78 -4.08 -8.77 3.37
N ALA A 79 -5.16 -8.89 2.58
CA ALA A 79 -6.26 -9.79 2.90
C ALA A 79 -5.84 -11.27 2.93
N ALA A 80 -4.89 -11.68 2.08
CA ALA A 80 -4.35 -13.03 2.11
C ALA A 80 -3.52 -13.29 3.39
N ALA A 81 -2.66 -12.34 3.77
CA ALA A 81 -1.90 -12.40 5.01
C ALA A 81 -2.82 -12.46 6.25
N ALA A 82 -3.86 -11.61 6.29
CA ALA A 82 -4.84 -11.58 7.38
C ALA A 82 -5.55 -12.93 7.57
N ARG A 83 -5.95 -13.59 6.47
CA ARG A 83 -6.56 -14.93 6.52
C ARG A 83 -5.60 -16.02 7.03
N GLU A 84 -4.30 -15.77 7.01
CA GLU A 84 -3.26 -16.65 7.56
C GLU A 84 -2.92 -16.28 9.02
N GLY A 85 -3.66 -15.34 9.62
CA GLY A 85 -3.40 -14.85 10.98
C GLY A 85 -2.21 -13.90 11.09
N ILE A 86 -1.69 -13.42 9.96
CA ILE A 86 -0.59 -12.46 9.92
C ILE A 86 -1.16 -11.04 10.00
N LYS A 87 -0.73 -10.31 11.04
CA LYS A 87 -1.06 -8.89 11.21
C LYS A 87 -0.34 -8.05 10.17
N VAL A 88 -1.08 -7.18 9.48
CA VAL A 88 -0.55 -6.09 8.67
C VAL A 88 -0.78 -4.80 9.45
N ASP A 89 0.30 -4.18 9.94
CA ASP A 89 0.22 -3.00 10.80
C ASP A 89 -0.27 -1.75 10.05
N LEU A 90 0.07 -1.63 8.77
CA LEU A 90 -0.41 -0.57 7.87
C LEU A 90 -0.58 -1.09 6.45
N LEU A 91 -1.77 -0.90 5.90
CA LEU A 91 -2.06 -0.99 4.47
C LEU A 91 -2.39 0.42 3.95
N ALA A 92 -1.57 0.95 3.06
CA ALA A 92 -1.85 2.20 2.35
C ALA A 92 -2.14 1.92 0.86
N THR A 93 -3.34 2.24 0.40
CA THR A 93 -3.72 2.15 -1.03
C THR A 93 -3.80 3.54 -1.63
N ILE A 94 -2.93 3.80 -2.62
CA ILE A 94 -2.79 5.08 -3.29
C ILE A 94 -3.41 5.00 -4.67
N ASP A 95 -4.54 5.68 -4.82
CA ASP A 95 -5.37 5.69 -6.02
C ASP A 95 -5.53 4.31 -6.69
N PRO A 96 -6.08 3.33 -5.95
CA PRO A 96 -6.08 1.95 -6.39
C PRO A 96 -7.08 1.72 -7.53
N ILE A 97 -6.66 0.96 -8.54
CA ILE A 97 -7.53 0.50 -9.63
C ILE A 97 -7.67 -1.03 -9.62
N GLY A 98 -8.87 -1.53 -9.94
CA GLY A 98 -9.19 -2.95 -9.97
C GLY A 98 -10.23 -3.37 -8.93
N LYS A 99 -11.17 -4.22 -9.35
CA LYS A 99 -12.23 -4.73 -8.48
C LYS A 99 -11.67 -5.69 -7.44
N LEU A 100 -11.91 -5.39 -6.17
CA LEU A 100 -11.68 -6.33 -5.07
C LEU A 100 -12.80 -7.36 -5.02
N SER A 101 -12.42 -8.62 -4.83
CA SER A 101 -13.40 -9.69 -4.58
C SER A 101 -14.06 -9.50 -3.21
N PRO A 102 -15.29 -10.01 -2.99
CA PRO A 102 -15.90 -10.03 -1.66
C PRO A 102 -14.98 -10.68 -0.60
N GLN A 103 -14.30 -11.76 -0.96
CA GLN A 103 -13.37 -12.47 -0.08
C GLN A 103 -12.15 -11.61 0.30
N THR A 104 -11.68 -10.77 -0.61
CA THR A 104 -10.64 -9.78 -0.32
C THR A 104 -11.17 -8.73 0.65
N LEU A 105 -12.34 -8.15 0.37
CA LEU A 105 -12.96 -7.13 1.21
C LEU A 105 -13.30 -7.61 2.62
N ASP A 106 -13.60 -8.89 2.79
CA ASP A 106 -13.83 -9.48 4.10
C ASP A 106 -12.52 -9.71 4.84
N GLY A 107 -11.48 -10.23 4.17
CA GLY A 107 -10.16 -10.38 4.78
C GLY A 107 -9.51 -9.05 5.18
N LEU A 108 -9.86 -7.93 4.51
CA LEU A 108 -9.39 -6.60 4.88
C LEU A 108 -9.91 -6.12 6.24
N LYS A 109 -11.01 -6.68 6.75
CA LYS A 109 -11.52 -6.38 8.11
C LYS A 109 -10.60 -6.89 9.21
N ASP A 110 -9.82 -7.93 8.89
CA ASP A 110 -9.06 -8.71 9.86
C ASP A 110 -7.55 -8.48 9.74
N ILE A 111 -7.11 -7.43 9.03
CA ILE A 111 -5.67 -7.13 8.86
C ILE A 111 -4.98 -6.82 10.20
N GLY A 112 -5.73 -6.46 11.23
CA GLY A 112 -5.22 -6.22 12.58
C GLY A 112 -4.45 -4.91 12.78
N GLY A 113 -4.27 -4.12 11.72
CA GLY A 113 -3.72 -2.76 11.74
C GLY A 113 -4.62 -1.77 11.00
N LEU A 114 -4.03 -0.71 10.46
CA LEU A 114 -4.75 0.37 9.79
C LEU A 114 -4.84 0.14 8.28
N TRP A 115 -6.03 0.26 7.69
CA TRP A 115 -6.20 0.45 6.24
C TRP A 115 -6.49 1.92 5.93
N ALA A 116 -5.53 2.58 5.29
CA ALA A 116 -5.64 3.93 4.77
C ALA A 116 -5.75 3.91 3.24
N ASN A 117 -6.73 4.62 2.69
CA ASN A 117 -6.92 4.80 1.26
C ASN A 117 -6.92 6.28 0.89
N ILE A 118 -6.38 6.60 -0.28
CA ILE A 118 -6.60 7.88 -0.95
C ILE A 118 -6.93 7.64 -2.42
N SER A 119 -7.84 8.42 -2.97
CA SER A 119 -8.20 8.39 -4.39
C SER A 119 -8.00 9.77 -5.01
N SER A 120 -7.64 9.82 -6.29
CA SER A 120 -7.63 11.09 -7.02
C SER A 120 -9.06 11.60 -7.18
N SER A 121 -9.26 12.88 -6.93
CA SER A 121 -10.51 13.60 -7.20
C SER A 121 -10.37 14.59 -8.35
N TRP A 122 -9.25 14.54 -9.07
CA TRP A 122 -8.96 15.42 -10.17
C TRP A 122 -9.91 15.16 -11.36
N LYS A 123 -10.52 16.22 -11.91
CA LYS A 123 -11.64 16.14 -12.88
C LYS A 123 -11.45 16.97 -14.16
N ASN A 124 -10.32 17.68 -14.32
CA ASN A 124 -10.19 18.68 -15.39
C ASN A 124 -9.73 18.08 -16.73
N GLN A 125 -10.65 17.56 -17.54
CA GLN A 125 -10.34 16.77 -18.75
C GLN A 125 -9.30 17.36 -19.73
N ASP A 126 -9.09 18.69 -19.74
CA ASP A 126 -8.14 19.38 -20.61
C ASP A 126 -6.66 19.20 -20.21
N GLU A 127 -6.36 18.76 -18.97
CA GLU A 127 -4.97 18.55 -18.49
C GLU A 127 -4.69 17.08 -18.16
N LYS A 128 -5.45 16.17 -18.80
CA LYS A 128 -5.43 14.75 -18.47
C LYS A 128 -4.06 14.13 -18.78
N THR A 129 -3.43 13.62 -17.73
CA THR A 129 -2.11 13.01 -17.83
C THR A 129 -2.18 11.61 -18.46
N ARG A 130 -1.01 11.01 -18.72
CA ARG A 130 -0.95 9.63 -19.22
C ARG A 130 -1.42 8.64 -18.15
N GLY A 131 -1.12 8.91 -16.89
CA GLY A 131 -1.56 8.15 -15.72
C GLY A 131 -3.08 8.19 -15.57
N ASP A 132 -3.70 9.35 -15.71
CA ASP A 132 -5.17 9.47 -15.63
C ASP A 132 -5.87 8.66 -16.73
N LYS A 133 -5.28 8.59 -17.93
CA LYS A 133 -5.80 7.73 -19.00
C LYS A 133 -5.65 6.24 -18.68
N ILE A 134 -4.58 5.85 -17.99
CA ILE A 134 -4.36 4.48 -17.53
C ILE A 134 -5.34 4.14 -16.39
N ALA A 135 -5.61 5.09 -15.49
CA ALA A 135 -6.60 4.95 -14.43
C ALA A 135 -7.98 4.70 -15.03
N ASP A 136 -8.46 5.60 -15.89
CA ASP A 136 -9.76 5.46 -16.57
C ASP A 136 -9.89 4.15 -17.34
N PHE A 137 -8.84 3.78 -18.09
CA PHE A 137 -8.81 2.52 -18.82
C PHE A 137 -8.83 1.31 -17.88
N GLY A 138 -8.07 1.39 -16.78
CA GLY A 138 -8.01 0.39 -15.73
C GLY A 138 -9.32 0.25 -14.95
N GLU A 139 -10.04 1.34 -14.69
CA GLU A 139 -11.36 1.34 -14.08
C GLU A 139 -12.42 0.79 -15.04
N THR A 140 -12.33 1.14 -16.33
CA THR A 140 -13.26 0.64 -17.35
C THR A 140 -13.11 -0.86 -17.58
N LEU A 141 -11.88 -1.38 -17.62
CA LEU A 141 -11.62 -2.81 -17.85
C LEU A 141 -11.56 -3.64 -16.58
N GLY A 142 -11.01 -3.09 -15.49
CA GLY A 142 -10.74 -3.78 -14.23
C GLY A 142 -11.70 -3.43 -13.09
N GLY A 143 -12.51 -2.39 -13.24
CA GLY A 143 -13.42 -1.87 -12.23
C GLY A 143 -12.74 -0.95 -11.20
N GLN A 144 -13.55 -0.14 -10.53
CA GLN A 144 -13.09 0.67 -9.39
C GLN A 144 -12.83 -0.19 -8.15
N THR A 145 -11.78 0.16 -7.40
CA THR A 145 -11.50 -0.48 -6.12
C THR A 145 -12.52 -0.02 -5.10
N GLN A 146 -13.22 -0.96 -4.45
CA GLN A 146 -14.12 -0.61 -3.36
C GLN A 146 -13.32 -0.29 -2.09
N THR A 147 -13.16 0.99 -1.78
CA THR A 147 -12.34 1.49 -0.65
C THR A 147 -13.17 2.02 0.51
N SER A 148 -14.51 1.99 0.42
CA SER A 148 -15.42 2.50 1.45
C SER A 148 -15.35 1.79 2.81
N ARG A 149 -14.57 0.70 2.91
CA ARG A 149 -14.31 -0.04 4.15
C ARG A 149 -12.95 0.27 4.77
N ALA A 150 -12.16 1.16 4.17
CA ALA A 150 -10.91 1.62 4.76
C ALA A 150 -11.18 2.45 6.03
N ASP A 151 -10.31 2.36 7.03
CA ASP A 151 -10.41 3.11 8.28
C ASP A 151 -10.21 4.61 8.04
N VAL A 152 -9.31 4.94 7.11
CA VAL A 152 -9.10 6.30 6.59
C VAL A 152 -9.33 6.25 5.09
N ASN A 153 -10.18 7.14 4.58
CA ASN A 153 -10.48 7.22 3.16
C ASN A 153 -10.57 8.67 2.72
N GLU A 154 -9.53 9.13 2.01
CA GLU A 154 -9.34 10.53 1.63
C GLU A 154 -9.36 10.73 0.11
N PHE A 155 -9.41 12.00 -0.31
CA PHE A 155 -9.32 12.38 -1.71
C PHE A 155 -8.21 13.42 -1.91
N SER A 156 -7.40 13.24 -2.95
CA SER A 156 -6.35 14.20 -3.35
C SER A 156 -6.75 14.99 -4.59
N GLN A 157 -6.22 16.20 -4.74
CA GLN A 157 -6.27 16.94 -6.01
C GLN A 157 -5.15 16.54 -6.99
N GLY A 158 -4.20 15.70 -6.56
CA GLY A 158 -3.16 15.15 -7.43
C GLY A 158 -3.72 14.24 -8.51
N HIS A 159 -3.00 14.15 -9.62
CA HIS A 159 -3.30 13.23 -10.72
C HIS A 159 -2.99 11.78 -10.31
N HIS A 160 -3.50 10.81 -11.07
CA HIS A 160 -3.27 9.39 -10.79
C HIS A 160 -1.78 9.03 -10.68
N GLU A 161 -0.90 9.69 -11.43
CA GLU A 161 0.55 9.47 -11.41
C GLU A 161 1.29 10.21 -10.28
N ASP A 162 0.63 11.15 -9.60
CA ASP A 162 1.21 11.97 -8.52
C ASP A 162 1.30 11.22 -7.19
N PHE A 163 1.89 10.03 -7.23
CA PHE A 163 2.05 9.13 -6.09
C PHE A 163 2.63 9.84 -4.86
N GLY A 164 3.66 10.68 -5.04
CA GLY A 164 4.28 11.42 -3.94
C GLY A 164 3.36 12.46 -3.30
N ILE A 165 2.54 13.15 -4.08
CA ILE A 165 1.56 14.12 -3.57
C ILE A 165 0.50 13.37 -2.76
N MET A 166 -0.06 12.31 -3.32
CA MET A 166 -1.10 11.53 -2.65
C MET A 166 -0.60 10.84 -1.36
N MET A 167 0.65 10.37 -1.35
CA MET A 167 1.29 9.85 -0.14
C MET A 167 1.39 10.91 0.97
N ASN A 168 1.67 12.15 0.60
CA ASN A 168 1.74 13.27 1.54
C ASN A 168 0.36 13.71 2.02
N ASP A 169 -0.62 13.81 1.12
CA ASP A 169 -2.00 14.18 1.43
C ASP A 169 -2.64 13.15 2.39
N LEU A 170 -2.42 11.86 2.13
CA LEU A 170 -2.86 10.78 3.02
C LEU A 170 -2.01 10.67 4.30
N ARG A 171 -0.90 11.42 4.39
CA ARG A 171 0.03 11.42 5.53
C ARG A 171 0.64 10.04 5.81
N VAL A 172 0.90 9.27 4.77
CA VAL A 172 1.47 7.91 4.89
C VAL A 172 2.81 7.91 5.64
N PRO A 173 3.77 8.82 5.38
CA PRO A 173 5.01 8.86 6.16
C PRO A 173 4.78 8.98 7.67
N GLN A 174 3.82 9.81 8.10
CA GLN A 174 3.49 10.00 9.51
C GLN A 174 2.79 8.77 10.11
N MET A 175 1.93 8.11 9.33
CA MET A 175 1.32 6.83 9.74
C MET A 175 2.38 5.75 9.93
N ILE A 176 3.35 5.66 9.03
CA ILE A 176 4.49 4.75 9.17
C ILE A 176 5.25 5.04 10.46
N CYS A 177 5.55 6.30 10.77
CA CYS A 177 6.25 6.68 12.00
C CYS A 177 5.45 6.42 13.27
N SER A 178 4.12 6.38 13.17
CA SER A 178 3.26 6.02 14.28
C SER A 178 3.25 4.50 14.53
N VAL A 179 3.35 3.71 13.46
CA VAL A 179 3.50 2.25 13.53
C VAL A 179 4.90 1.88 13.99
N ASP A 180 5.94 2.48 13.42
CA ASP A 180 7.34 2.29 13.77
C ASP A 180 8.10 3.63 13.90
N PRO A 181 8.23 4.16 15.12
CA PRO A 181 8.99 5.38 15.37
C PRO A 181 10.48 5.29 15.03
N GLN A 182 11.03 4.08 14.82
CA GLN A 182 12.43 3.86 14.49
C GLN A 182 12.68 3.72 12.99
N ASP A 183 11.63 3.76 12.18
CA ASP A 183 11.73 3.66 10.74
C ASP A 183 12.62 4.78 10.16
N LYS A 184 13.37 4.45 9.11
CA LYS A 184 14.32 5.36 8.46
C LYS A 184 13.67 6.63 7.92
N SER A 185 12.37 6.62 7.60
CA SER A 185 11.65 7.80 7.13
C SER A 185 11.21 8.76 8.24
N CYS A 186 11.49 8.45 9.51
CA CYS A 186 11.05 9.23 10.68
C CYS A 186 12.13 10.15 11.26
N LYS A 187 13.30 10.21 10.62
CA LYS A 187 14.47 10.98 11.05
C LYS A 187 14.77 12.13 10.10
#